data_AF-A0A101J815-F1
#
_entry.id   AF-A0A101J815-F1
#
_cell.length_a   1.000
_cell.length_b   1.000
_cell.length_c   1.000
_cell.angle_alpha   90.00
_cell.angle_beta   90.00
_cell.angle_gamma   90.00
#
_symmetry.space_group_name_H-M   'P 1'
#
loop_
_entity.id
_entity.type
_entity.pdbx_description
1 polymer ?
#
loop_
_entity_poly.entity_id
_entity_poly.type
_entity_poly.pdbx_seq_one_letter_code
_entity_poly.pdbx_strand_id
1 'polypeptide(L)'
;MPAARRATIRALATAVADHRIDLEPTADRAETTARLLELPGIGPWTAGYVAMRAIGDPDVFLATDLAARRGAAALDLPDSAKALAAHAERWRPWRSYALVRLWRSA
;
A
#
# COMPACT_ATOMS: atom_id res chain seq x y z
N MET A 1 -3.73 -7.13 21.18
CA MET A 1 -2.74 -6.61 20.21
C MET A 1 -1.32 -6.91 20.71
N PRO A 2 -0.42 -7.46 19.89
CA PRO A 2 0.99 -7.68 20.26
C PRO A 2 1.71 -6.38 20.67
N ALA A 3 2.73 -6.48 21.53
CA ALA A 3 3.48 -5.32 22.03
C ALA A 3 4.16 -4.53 20.90
N ALA A 4 4.77 -5.21 19.93
CA ALA A 4 5.39 -4.59 18.77
C ALA A 4 4.40 -3.72 17.97
N ARG A 5 3.17 -4.19 17.75
CA ARG A 5 2.14 -3.41 17.02
C ARG A 5 1.70 -2.17 17.80
N ARG A 6 1.60 -2.25 19.14
CA ARG A 6 1.36 -1.05 19.97
C ARG A 6 2.47 -0.02 19.81
N ALA A 7 3.73 -0.47 19.78
CA ALA A 7 4.88 0.41 19.59
C ALA A 7 4.84 1.09 18.21
N THR A 8 4.58 0.34 17.13
CA THR A 8 4.44 0.89 15.77
C THR A 8 3.34 1.96 15.69
N ILE A 9 2.15 1.69 16.26
CA ILE A 9 1.05 2.65 16.24
C ILE A 9 1.42 3.94 16.99
N ARG A 10 2.07 3.82 18.16
CA ARG A 10 2.54 4.99 18.91
C ARG A 10 3.60 5.78 18.14
N ALA A 11 4.57 5.08 17.52
CA ALA A 11 5.61 5.72 16.73
C ALA A 11 5.04 6.49 15.53
N LEU A 12 4.07 5.92 14.81
CA LEU A 12 3.37 6.59 13.73
C LEU A 12 2.59 7.81 14.24
N ALA A 13 1.80 7.64 15.31
CA ALA A 13 1.02 8.73 15.88
C ALA A 13 1.91 9.92 16.31
N THR A 14 3.04 9.64 16.96
CA THR A 14 4.02 10.67 17.31
C THR A 14 4.63 11.32 16.06
N ALA A 15 4.98 10.55 15.03
CA ALA A 15 5.53 11.13 13.80
C ALA A 15 4.56 12.06 13.07
N VAL A 16 3.26 11.74 13.09
CA VAL A 16 2.22 12.62 12.55
C VAL A 16 2.03 13.86 13.43
N ALA A 17 1.98 13.70 14.75
CA ALA A 17 1.85 14.82 15.69
C ALA A 17 3.04 15.80 15.62
N ASP A 18 4.25 15.29 15.34
CA ASP A 18 5.46 16.09 15.17
C ASP A 18 5.60 16.68 13.75
N HIS A 19 4.62 16.49 12.86
CA HIS A 19 4.68 16.87 11.43
C HIS A 19 5.85 16.25 10.65
N ARG A 20 6.39 15.11 11.11
CA ARG A 20 7.43 14.34 10.40
C ARG A 20 6.85 13.42 9.32
N ILE A 21 5.56 13.10 9.42
CA ILE A 21 4.79 12.37 8.41
C ILE A 21 3.49 13.13 8.18
N ASP A 22 3.27 13.56 6.95
CA ASP A 22 2.00 14.13 6.51
C ASP A 22 1.12 13.03 5.92
N LEU A 23 -0.12 12.91 6.40
CA LEU A 23 -1.11 11.94 5.90
C LEU A 23 -2.30 12.64 5.22
N GLU A 24 -2.21 13.95 4.99
CA GLU A 24 -3.21 14.69 4.24
C GLU A 24 -3.22 14.26 2.76
N PRO A 25 -4.36 14.32 2.05
CA PRO A 25 -4.43 14.00 0.62
C PRO A 25 -3.51 14.82 -0.29
N THR A 26 -3.05 15.98 0.21
CA THR A 26 -2.13 16.89 -0.49
C THR A 26 -0.65 16.60 -0.21
N ALA A 27 -0.34 15.65 0.67
CA ALA A 27 1.03 15.31 1.04
C ALA A 27 1.84 14.81 -0.16
N ASP A 28 3.16 15.02 -0.13
CA ASP A 28 4.05 14.38 -1.10
C ASP A 28 4.03 12.87 -0.86
N ARG A 29 3.59 12.12 -1.88
CA ARG A 29 3.39 10.68 -1.78
C ARG A 29 4.71 9.92 -1.64
N ALA A 30 5.75 10.35 -2.35
CA ALA A 30 7.05 9.68 -2.34
C ALA A 30 7.75 9.88 -0.98
N GLU A 31 7.74 11.12 -0.48
CA GLU A 31 8.29 11.44 0.84
C GLU A 31 7.51 10.72 1.95
N THR A 32 6.18 10.81 1.94
CA THR A 32 5.34 10.15 2.94
C THR A 32 5.59 8.64 2.98
N THR A 33 5.66 7.99 1.81
CA THR A 33 5.95 6.54 1.72
C THR A 33 7.35 6.21 2.25
N ALA A 34 8.36 7.03 1.95
CA ALA A 34 9.71 6.84 2.46
C ALA A 34 9.75 6.96 3.99
N ARG A 35 9.10 7.97 4.57
CA ARG A 35 9.02 8.15 6.03
C ARG A 35 8.26 7.03 6.73
N LEU A 36 7.20 6.52 6.11
CA LEU A 36 6.47 5.36 6.62
C LEU A 36 7.39 4.13 6.71
N LEU A 37 8.26 3.91 5.72
CA LEU A 37 9.21 2.80 5.71
C LEU A 37 10.33 2.91 6.76
N GLU A 38 10.60 4.10 7.28
CA GLU A 38 11.54 4.32 8.38
C GLU A 38 10.99 3.82 9.74
N LEU A 39 9.67 3.63 9.85
CA LEU A 39 9.04 3.24 11.11
C LEU A 39 9.11 1.72 11.36
N PRO A 40 9.59 1.28 12.55
CA PRO A 40 9.62 -0.14 12.91
C PRO A 40 8.24 -0.79 12.84
N GLY A 41 8.13 -1.88 12.07
CA GLY A 41 6.88 -2.62 11.87
C GLY A 41 6.03 -2.15 10.70
N ILE A 42 6.46 -1.13 9.95
CA ILE A 42 5.85 -0.75 8.67
C ILE A 42 6.76 -1.24 7.53
N GLY A 43 6.27 -2.22 6.77
CA GLY A 43 6.93 -2.71 5.56
C GLY A 43 6.32 -2.14 4.27
N PRO A 44 6.86 -2.49 3.09
CA PRO A 44 6.40 -2.01 1.79
C PRO A 44 4.91 -2.18 1.54
N TRP A 45 4.35 -3.32 1.95
CA TRP A 45 2.92 -3.57 1.81
C TRP A 45 2.08 -2.59 2.64
N THR A 46 2.45 -2.37 3.90
CA THR A 46 1.72 -1.45 4.81
C THR A 46 1.88 -0.01 4.36
N ALA A 47 3.10 0.41 3.99
CA ALA A 47 3.35 1.76 3.50
C ALA A 47 2.55 2.05 2.23
N GLY A 48 2.53 1.12 1.26
CA GLY A 48 1.71 1.24 0.05
C GLY A 48 0.20 1.26 0.36
N TYR A 49 -0.26 0.44 1.30
CA TYR A 49 -1.68 0.46 1.69
C TYR A 49 -2.09 1.79 2.33
N VAL A 50 -1.23 2.39 3.18
CA VAL A 50 -1.43 3.74 3.72
C VAL A 50 -1.37 4.78 2.60
N ALA A 51 -0.40 4.69 1.68
CA ALA A 51 -0.32 5.58 0.52
C ALA A 51 -1.64 5.58 -0.29
N MET A 52 -2.18 4.38 -0.52
CA MET A 52 -3.44 4.22 -1.25
C MET A 52 -4.67 4.73 -0.49
N ARG A 53 -4.78 4.46 0.82
CA ARG A 53 -6.01 4.70 1.60
C ARG A 53 -6.05 6.03 2.35
N ALA A 54 -4.91 6.52 2.84
CA ALA A 54 -4.83 7.75 3.65
C ALA A 54 -4.59 8.97 2.76
N ILE A 55 -3.54 8.95 1.93
CA ILE A 55 -3.17 10.07 1.05
C ILE A 55 -3.73 9.94 -0.38
N GLY A 56 -4.52 8.89 -0.64
CA GLY A 56 -5.26 8.72 -1.89
C GLY A 56 -4.38 8.54 -3.14
N ASP A 57 -3.21 7.89 -3.02
CA ASP A 57 -2.35 7.61 -4.17
C ASP A 57 -3.07 6.69 -5.18
N PRO A 58 -3.32 7.16 -6.42
CA PRO A 58 -4.01 6.37 -7.44
C PRO A 58 -3.13 5.29 -8.08
N ASP A 59 -1.81 5.31 -7.87
CA ASP A 59 -0.84 4.50 -8.62
C ASP A 59 -0.02 3.55 -7.75
N VAL A 60 -0.63 2.94 -6.73
CA VAL A 60 -0.01 1.92 -5.86
C VAL A 60 -0.42 0.52 -6.28
N PHE A 61 0.54 -0.42 -6.25
CA PHE A 61 0.25 -1.83 -6.47
C PHE A 61 0.87 -2.74 -5.41
N LEU A 62 0.03 -3.50 -4.70
CA LEU A 62 0.44 -4.39 -3.61
C LEU A 62 0.62 -5.82 -4.13
N ALA A 63 1.71 -6.07 -4.87
CA ALA A 63 1.92 -7.33 -5.60
C ALA A 63 1.90 -8.61 -4.73
N THR A 64 2.23 -8.50 -3.45
CA THR A 64 2.23 -9.63 -2.50
C THR A 64 0.87 -9.85 -1.82
N ASP A 65 -0.11 -8.99 -2.08
CA ASP A 65 -1.44 -9.08 -1.50
C ASP A 65 -2.17 -10.35 -1.92
N LEU A 66 -2.59 -11.16 -0.95
CA LEU A 66 -3.18 -12.47 -1.20
C LEU A 66 -4.54 -12.35 -1.91
N ALA A 67 -5.37 -11.38 -1.54
CA ALA A 67 -6.67 -11.17 -2.16
C ALA A 67 -6.49 -10.67 -3.60
N ALA A 68 -5.56 -9.75 -3.85
CA ALA A 68 -5.25 -9.29 -5.20
C ALA A 68 -4.82 -10.44 -6.12
N ARG A 69 -3.97 -11.35 -5.62
CA ARG A 69 -3.52 -12.52 -6.37
C ARG A 69 -4.65 -13.52 -6.64
N ARG A 70 -5.53 -13.76 -5.67
CA ARG A 70 -6.74 -14.59 -5.86
C ARG A 70 -7.69 -14.00 -6.89
N GLY A 71 -7.95 -12.69 -6.81
CA GLY A 71 -8.76 -11.99 -7.79
C GLY A 71 -8.14 -11.96 -9.19
N ALA A 72 -6.82 -11.91 -9.29
CA ALA A 72 -6.12 -12.05 -10.57
C ALA A 72 -6.34 -13.45 -11.16
N ALA A 73 -6.17 -14.51 -10.37
CA ALA A 73 -6.43 -15.88 -10.80
C ALA A 73 -7.90 -16.09 -11.24
N ALA A 74 -8.87 -15.52 -10.52
CA ALA A 74 -10.29 -15.60 -10.86
C ALA A 74 -10.66 -14.87 -12.18
N LEU A 75 -9.78 -14.00 -12.67
CA LEU A 75 -9.93 -13.25 -13.91
C LEU A 75 -8.99 -13.75 -15.03
N ASP A 76 -8.39 -14.93 -14.86
CA ASP A 76 -7.42 -15.51 -15.79
C ASP A 76 -6.21 -14.58 -16.06
N LEU A 77 -5.80 -13.80 -15.05
CA LEU A 77 -4.61 -12.94 -15.08
C LEU A 77 -3.42 -13.64 -14.39
N PRO A 78 -2.16 -13.19 -14.65
CA PRO A 78 -1.01 -13.69 -13.92
C PRO A 78 -1.17 -13.46 -12.40
N ASP A 79 -0.94 -14.49 -11.58
CA ASP A 79 -1.28 -14.49 -10.15
C ASP A 79 -0.06 -14.68 -9.23
N SER A 80 1.12 -14.94 -9.78
CA SER A 80 2.38 -14.83 -9.03
C SER A 80 2.72 -13.35 -8.77
N ALA A 81 3.25 -13.02 -7.60
CA ALA A 81 3.56 -11.63 -7.24
C ALA A 81 4.43 -10.92 -8.30
N LYS A 82 5.46 -11.61 -8.83
CA LYS A 82 6.35 -11.06 -9.86
C LYS A 82 5.62 -10.83 -11.19
N ALA A 83 4.86 -11.81 -11.68
CA ALA A 83 4.19 -11.69 -12.97
C ALA A 83 3.03 -10.68 -12.90
N LEU A 84 2.29 -10.66 -11.80
CA LEU A 84 1.21 -9.71 -11.57
C LEU A 84 1.74 -8.28 -11.44
N ALA A 85 2.88 -8.07 -10.76
CA ALA A 85 3.53 -6.75 -10.72
C ALA A 85 3.93 -6.26 -12.12
N ALA A 86 4.52 -7.12 -12.95
CA ALA A 86 4.88 -6.77 -14.33
C ALA A 86 3.63 -6.47 -15.18
N HIS A 87 2.55 -7.24 -15.00
CA HIS A 87 1.28 -7.01 -15.69
C HIS A 87 0.65 -5.67 -15.26
N ALA A 88 0.78 -5.31 -13.98
CA ALA A 88 0.18 -4.10 -13.42
C ALA A 88 0.77 -2.79 -13.96
N GLU A 89 1.98 -2.80 -14.54
CA GLU A 89 2.54 -1.61 -15.20
C GLU A 89 1.65 -1.06 -16.33
N ARG A 90 0.83 -1.93 -16.94
CA ARG A 90 -0.16 -1.53 -17.97
C ARG A 90 -1.31 -0.69 -17.42
N TRP A 91 -1.52 -0.67 -16.10
CA TRP A 91 -2.63 0.04 -15.46
C TRP A 91 -2.22 1.41 -14.92
N ARG A 92 -0.99 1.85 -15.16
CA ARG A 92 -0.54 3.19 -14.75
C ARG A 92 -1.33 4.28 -15.49
N PRO A 93 -1.62 5.42 -14.85
CA PRO A 93 -1.28 5.79 -13.47
C PRO A 93 -2.38 5.43 -12.44
N TRP A 94 -3.16 4.37 -12.68
CA TRP A 94 -4.36 4.02 -11.90
C TRP A 94 -4.29 2.62 -11.27
N ARG A 95 -3.07 2.15 -10.94
CA ARG A 95 -2.86 0.79 -10.39
C ARG A 95 -3.66 0.52 -9.10
N SER A 96 -3.92 1.53 -8.27
CA SER A 96 -4.74 1.38 -7.05
C SER A 96 -6.19 0.99 -7.37
N TYR A 97 -6.76 1.50 -8.47
CA TYR A 97 -8.12 1.15 -8.89
C TYR A 97 -8.17 -0.28 -9.43
N ALA A 98 -7.17 -0.70 -10.20
CA ALA A 98 -7.03 -2.08 -10.63
C ALA A 98 -6.92 -3.02 -9.43
N LEU A 99 -6.12 -2.66 -8.41
CA LEU A 99 -6.00 -3.43 -7.17
C LEU A 99 -7.34 -3.60 -6.46
N VAL A 100 -8.13 -2.53 -6.31
CA VAL A 100 -9.49 -2.61 -5.71
C VAL A 100 -10.41 -3.52 -6.54
N ARG A 101 -10.30 -3.49 -7.86
CA ARG A 101 -11.05 -4.39 -8.75
C ARG A 101 -10.65 -5.86 -8.56
N LEU A 102 -9.35 -6.15 -8.37
CA LEU A 102 -8.88 -7.49 -8.06
C LEU A 102 -9.46 -7.97 -6.72
N TRP A 103 -9.46 -7.14 -5.68
CA TRP A 103 -10.07 -7.49 -4.39
C TRP A 103 -11.55 -7.85 -4.48
N ARG A 104 -12.31 -7.18 -5.35
CA ARG A 104 -13.73 -7.49 -5.58
C ARG A 104 -13.97 -8.79 -6.34
N SER A 105 -12.93 -9.35 -6.92
CA SER A 105 -12.98 -10.58 -7.74
C SER A 105 -12.35 -11.78 -7.02
N ALA A 106 -11.92 -11.60 -5.77
CA ALA A 106 -11.14 -12.55 -4.99
C ALA A 106 -11.98 -13.53 -4.15
#